data_AF-A0A401MIQ6-F1
#
_entry.id   AF-A0A401MIQ6-F1
#
_cell.length_a   1.000
_cell.length_b   1.000
_cell.length_c   1.000
_cell.angle_alpha   90.00
_cell.angle_beta   90.00
_cell.angle_gamma   90.00
#
_symmetry.space_group_name_H-M   'P 1'
#
loop_
_entity.id
_entity.type
_entity.pdbx_description
1 polymer ?
#
loop_
_entity_poly.entity_id
_entity_poly.type
_entity_poly.pdbx_seq_one_letter_code
_entity_poly.pdbx_strand_id
1 'polypeptide(L)'
;MTPLVTAAVLVAAVTHASWNAIAHQITDKLVGFTLIAGGGMLIGLAMVPFVPFPAAGAWPYLIASAVIHVGYYILLMKSFRLGDFGQAYPIARGTAPLVVTLLAAVFAHEVPDGWAAAGIALSCAGLTGVALWGLRGHRPNWAAIGAALTTGLAIAAYTVVDGLGVRASGSSLGYIAWLMAVQGGAVPAYALTRRRGELLTVLRPFAAVGLLGAALSVSAYGLVLWAQTKAELAPIAALRESSVNLGSCGNNLAGQGAG
;
A
#
# COMPACT_ATOMS: atom_id res chain seq x y z
N MET A 1 16.71 -6.52 -13.34
CA MET A 1 15.45 -5.87 -13.77
C MET A 1 15.70 -5.04 -15.02
N THR A 2 14.77 -4.97 -15.96
CA THR A 2 14.93 -4.11 -17.16
C THR A 2 14.71 -2.64 -16.81
N PRO A 3 15.34 -1.68 -17.53
CA PRO A 3 15.17 -0.25 -17.26
C PRO A 3 13.71 0.23 -17.30
N LEU A 4 12.90 -0.37 -18.18
CA LEU A 4 11.48 -0.06 -18.30
C LEU A 4 10.70 -0.41 -17.02
N VAL A 5 10.96 -1.58 -16.43
CA VAL A 5 10.30 -2.00 -15.18
C VAL A 5 10.75 -1.10 -14.04
N THR A 6 12.04 -0.77 -13.96
CA THR A 6 12.55 0.17 -12.95
C THR A 6 11.90 1.54 -13.08
N ALA A 7 11.82 2.10 -14.29
CA ALA A 7 11.15 3.38 -14.54
C ALA A 7 9.67 3.35 -14.15
N ALA A 8 8.95 2.27 -14.49
CA ALA A 8 7.55 2.10 -14.11
C ALA A 8 7.36 2.06 -12.58
N VAL A 9 8.25 1.38 -11.86
CA VAL A 9 8.21 1.32 -10.38
C VAL A 9 8.57 2.68 -9.77
N LEU A 10 9.50 3.43 -10.35
CA LEU A 10 9.82 4.79 -9.89
C LEU A 10 8.66 5.76 -10.12
N VAL A 11 8.00 5.70 -11.29
CA VAL A 11 6.77 6.46 -11.54
C VAL A 11 5.70 6.06 -10.53
N ALA A 12 5.51 4.76 -10.29
CA ALA A 12 4.59 4.28 -9.26
C ALA A 12 4.96 4.82 -7.87
N ALA A 13 6.24 4.90 -7.52
CA ALA A 13 6.71 5.46 -6.25
C ALA A 13 6.40 6.96 -6.12
N VAL A 14 6.57 7.75 -7.18
CA VAL A 14 6.21 9.17 -7.21
C VAL A 14 4.70 9.34 -7.10
N THR A 15 3.92 8.64 -7.92
CA THR A 15 2.45 8.64 -7.84
C THR A 15 1.97 8.21 -6.45
N HIS A 16 2.66 7.24 -5.84
CA HIS A 16 2.39 6.80 -4.47
C HIS A 16 2.64 7.90 -3.44
N ALA A 17 3.73 8.64 -3.57
CA ALA A 17 4.02 9.78 -2.70
C ALA A 17 2.97 10.90 -2.87
N SER A 18 2.54 11.18 -4.11
CA SER A 18 1.52 12.20 -4.40
C SER A 18 0.17 11.88 -3.77
N TRP A 19 -0.37 10.67 -3.94
CA TRP A 19 -1.65 10.33 -3.31
C TRP A 19 -1.55 10.31 -1.78
N ASN A 20 -0.41 9.85 -1.24
CA ASN A 20 -0.17 9.89 0.20
C ASN A 20 -0.23 11.33 0.72
N ALA A 21 0.41 12.29 0.04
CA ALA A 21 0.37 13.70 0.42
C ALA A 21 -1.06 14.26 0.38
N ILE A 22 -1.84 13.90 -0.64
CA ILE A 22 -3.27 14.25 -0.74
C ILE A 22 -4.05 13.66 0.44
N ALA A 23 -3.83 12.40 0.77
CA ALA A 23 -4.52 11.71 1.87
C ALA A 23 -4.21 12.33 3.25
N HIS A 24 -3.06 12.98 3.42
CA HIS A 24 -2.71 13.69 4.67
C HIS A 24 -3.58 14.93 4.92
N GLN A 25 -4.17 15.52 3.89
CA GLN A 25 -5.11 16.65 4.03
C GLN A 25 -6.41 16.22 4.73
N ILE A 26 -6.71 14.91 4.73
CA ILE A 26 -7.88 14.34 5.38
C ILE A 26 -7.50 13.97 6.81
N THR A 27 -7.92 14.81 7.76
CA THR A 27 -7.64 14.63 9.20
C THR A 27 -8.30 13.38 9.75
N ASP A 28 -9.51 13.08 9.29
CA ASP A 28 -10.26 11.89 9.67
C ASP A 28 -9.83 10.66 8.86
N LYS A 29 -9.09 9.75 9.52
CA LYS A 29 -8.56 8.56 8.86
C LYS A 29 -9.66 7.64 8.31
N LEU A 30 -10.80 7.51 8.99
CA LEU A 30 -11.88 6.66 8.51
C LEU A 30 -12.47 7.22 7.22
N VAL A 31 -12.62 8.54 7.12
CA VAL A 31 -13.06 9.26 5.92
C VAL A 31 -12.06 9.06 4.78
N GLY A 32 -10.77 9.27 5.06
CA GLY A 32 -9.70 9.09 4.06
C GLY A 32 -9.66 7.67 3.50
N PHE A 33 -9.65 6.65 4.36
CA PHE A 33 -9.67 5.25 3.91
C PHE A 33 -10.97 4.90 3.18
N THR A 34 -12.12 5.45 3.59
CA THR A 34 -13.40 5.22 2.91
C THR A 34 -13.39 5.81 1.50
N LEU A 35 -12.86 7.01 1.33
CA LEU A 35 -12.77 7.66 0.01
C LEU A 35 -11.79 6.93 -0.91
N ILE A 36 -10.64 6.51 -0.39
CA ILE A 36 -9.63 5.80 -1.20
C ILE A 36 -10.12 4.39 -1.56
N ALA A 37 -10.58 3.60 -0.59
CA ALA A 37 -11.06 2.25 -0.84
C ALA A 37 -12.36 2.23 -1.66
N GLY A 38 -13.31 3.11 -1.34
CA GLY A 38 -14.56 3.26 -2.08
C GLY A 38 -14.35 3.83 -3.49
N GLY A 39 -13.49 4.83 -3.64
CA GLY A 39 -13.09 5.33 -4.96
C GLY A 39 -12.39 4.26 -5.79
N GLY A 40 -11.50 3.48 -5.17
CA GLY A 40 -10.86 2.32 -5.80
C GLY A 40 -11.88 1.27 -6.25
N MET A 41 -12.88 0.97 -5.42
CA MET A 41 -13.99 0.08 -5.77
C MET A 41 -14.75 0.59 -7.00
N LEU A 42 -15.10 1.87 -7.05
CA LEU A 42 -15.81 2.46 -8.18
C LEU A 42 -14.99 2.40 -9.46
N ILE A 43 -13.69 2.70 -9.38
CA ILE A 43 -12.76 2.58 -10.51
C ILE A 43 -12.66 1.12 -10.97
N GLY A 44 -12.50 0.18 -10.02
CA GLY A 44 -12.45 -1.25 -10.31
C GLY A 44 -13.70 -1.73 -11.04
N LEU A 45 -14.89 -1.43 -10.50
CA LEU A 45 -16.18 -1.77 -11.12
C LEU A 45 -16.35 -1.12 -12.50
N ALA A 46 -15.92 0.12 -12.69
CA ALA A 46 -15.94 0.79 -13.98
C ALA A 46 -14.99 0.14 -15.00
N MET A 47 -13.88 -0.44 -14.53
CA MET A 47 -12.89 -1.13 -15.38
C MET A 47 -13.31 -2.55 -15.76
N VAL A 48 -14.02 -3.29 -14.89
CA VAL A 48 -14.46 -4.68 -15.10
C VAL A 48 -15.01 -4.96 -16.51
N PRO A 49 -15.91 -4.16 -17.11
CA PRO A 49 -16.45 -4.46 -18.44
C PRO A 49 -15.45 -4.26 -19.58
N PHE A 50 -14.32 -3.60 -19.35
CA PHE A 50 -13.31 -3.28 -20.38
C PHE A 50 -12.03 -4.11 -20.27
N VAL A 51 -11.92 -4.97 -19.25
CA VAL A 51 -10.71 -5.77 -18.99
C VAL A 51 -10.99 -7.26 -19.13
N PRO A 52 -9.97 -8.07 -19.50
CA PRO A 52 -10.11 -9.51 -19.53
C PRO A 52 -10.49 -10.05 -18.14
N PHE A 53 -11.40 -11.02 -18.13
CA PHE A 53 -11.77 -11.72 -16.92
C PHE A 53 -10.56 -12.52 -16.39
N PRO A 54 -10.22 -12.45 -15.09
CA PRO A 54 -9.11 -13.20 -14.52
C PRO A 54 -9.29 -14.70 -14.71
N ALA A 55 -8.21 -15.40 -15.10
CA ALA A 55 -8.22 -16.85 -15.21
C ALA A 55 -8.67 -17.52 -13.89
N ALA A 56 -9.37 -18.66 -13.98
CA ALA A 56 -9.94 -19.37 -12.84
C ALA A 56 -8.91 -19.64 -11.71
N GLY A 57 -7.66 -19.94 -12.06
CA GLY A 57 -6.57 -20.17 -11.11
C GLY A 57 -6.16 -18.95 -10.28
N ALA A 58 -6.52 -17.72 -10.69
CA ALA A 58 -6.20 -16.50 -9.95
C ALA A 58 -7.22 -16.15 -8.86
N TRP A 59 -8.43 -16.74 -8.90
CA TRP A 59 -9.51 -16.41 -7.96
C TRP A 59 -9.19 -16.74 -6.50
N PRO A 60 -8.57 -17.89 -6.17
CA PRO A 60 -8.15 -18.16 -4.79
C PRO A 60 -7.19 -17.10 -4.26
N TYR A 61 -6.23 -16.66 -5.08
CA TYR A 61 -5.30 -15.58 -4.72
C TYR A 61 -6.01 -14.25 -4.57
N LEU A 62 -6.96 -13.93 -5.46
CA LEU A 62 -7.73 -12.70 -5.40
C LEU A 62 -8.58 -12.59 -4.13
N ILE A 63 -9.28 -13.67 -3.77
CA ILE A 63 -10.11 -13.71 -2.57
C ILE A 63 -9.21 -13.66 -1.32
N ALA A 64 -8.14 -14.45 -1.28
CA ALA A 64 -7.19 -14.42 -0.17
C ALA A 64 -6.58 -13.03 -0.01
N SER A 65 -6.15 -12.39 -1.10
CA SER A 65 -5.61 -11.04 -1.09
C SER A 65 -6.63 -10.02 -0.62
N ALA A 66 -7.88 -10.10 -1.08
CA ALA A 66 -8.93 -9.19 -0.63
C ALA A 66 -9.13 -9.30 0.90
N VAL A 67 -9.17 -10.52 1.45
CA VAL A 67 -9.28 -10.74 2.90
C VAL A 67 -8.07 -10.16 3.64
N ILE A 68 -6.86 -10.39 3.14
CA ILE A 68 -5.63 -9.85 3.76
C ILE A 68 -5.63 -8.33 3.69
N HIS A 69 -6.06 -7.72 2.59
CA HIS A 69 -6.19 -6.26 2.44
C HIS A 69 -7.17 -5.65 3.43
N VAL A 70 -8.32 -6.30 3.66
CA VAL A 70 -9.27 -5.85 4.68
C VAL A 70 -8.64 -5.92 6.07
N GLY A 71 -7.96 -7.03 6.39
CA GLY A 71 -7.20 -7.17 7.63
C GLY A 71 -6.11 -6.10 7.79
N TYR A 72 -5.38 -5.81 6.71
CA TYR A 72 -4.38 -4.74 6.64
C TYR A 72 -5.00 -3.38 6.93
N TYR A 73 -6.14 -3.01 6.34
CA TYR A 73 -6.79 -1.73 6.63
C TYR A 73 -7.16 -1.62 8.11
N ILE A 74 -7.67 -2.70 8.72
CA ILE A 74 -8.00 -2.72 10.15
C ILE A 74 -6.75 -2.54 11.02
N LEU A 75 -5.69 -3.31 10.73
CA LEU A 75 -4.42 -3.24 11.46
C LEU A 75 -3.76 -1.87 11.32
N LEU A 76 -3.79 -1.28 10.13
CA LEU A 76 -3.23 0.03 9.85
C LEU A 76 -4.00 1.13 10.60
N MET A 77 -5.33 1.10 10.58
CA MET A 77 -6.15 2.02 11.38
C MET A 77 -5.88 1.86 12.88
N LYS A 78 -5.69 0.63 13.36
CA LYS A 78 -5.35 0.36 14.76
C LYS A 78 -3.95 0.90 15.09
N SER A 79 -2.98 0.72 14.20
CA SER A 79 -1.61 1.20 14.34
C SER A 79 -1.57 2.74 14.46
N PHE A 80 -2.31 3.46 13.60
CA PHE A 80 -2.44 4.92 13.68
C PHE A 80 -3.20 5.44 14.90
N ARG A 81 -4.02 4.61 15.55
CA ARG A 81 -4.68 4.97 16.81
C ARG A 81 -3.78 4.76 18.03
N LEU A 82 -2.86 3.79 17.95
CA LEU A 82 -2.01 3.39 19.08
C LEU A 82 -0.66 4.12 19.09
N GLY A 83 -0.15 4.50 17.93
CA GLY A 83 1.10 5.24 17.80
C GLY A 83 0.99 6.40 16.82
N ASP A 84 1.91 7.35 16.94
CA ASP A 84 2.00 8.47 16.03
C ASP A 84 2.34 7.99 14.62
N PHE A 85 1.74 8.64 13.62
CA PHE A 85 1.93 8.31 12.21
C PHE A 85 3.42 8.25 11.82
N GLY A 86 4.22 9.20 12.34
CA GLY A 86 5.66 9.29 12.09
C GLY A 86 6.48 8.13 12.63
N GLN A 87 5.96 7.35 13.57
CA GLN A 87 6.65 6.18 14.13
C GLN A 87 6.09 4.86 13.56
N ALA A 88 4.77 4.72 13.52
CA ALA A 88 4.11 3.50 13.07
C ALA A 88 4.39 3.21 11.60
N TYR A 89 4.39 4.25 10.76
CA TYR A 89 4.53 4.12 9.32
C TYR A 89 5.93 3.63 8.88
N PRO A 90 7.05 4.19 9.35
CA PRO A 90 8.39 3.67 9.02
C PRO A 90 8.63 2.23 9.50
N ILE A 91 8.10 1.83 10.66
CA ILE A 91 8.25 0.46 11.17
C ILE A 91 7.52 -0.54 10.27
N ALA A 92 6.25 -0.26 9.95
CA ALA A 92 5.45 -1.14 9.09
C ALA A 92 6.07 -1.28 7.69
N ARG A 93 6.56 -0.17 7.13
CA ARG A 93 7.16 -0.13 5.80
C ARG A 93 8.60 -0.66 5.76
N GLY A 94 9.37 -0.51 6.83
CA GLY A 94 10.73 -1.04 6.94
C GLY A 94 10.78 -2.55 7.14
N THR A 95 9.74 -3.14 7.73
CA THR A 95 9.66 -4.60 7.92
C THR A 95 9.09 -5.34 6.72
N ALA A 96 8.23 -4.68 5.93
CA ALA A 96 7.58 -5.31 4.79
C ALA A 96 8.55 -5.92 3.75
N PRO A 97 9.60 -5.23 3.24
CA PRO A 97 10.49 -5.81 2.23
C PRO A 97 11.28 -7.03 2.70
N LEU A 98 11.72 -7.07 3.96
CA LEU A 98 12.40 -8.25 4.53
C LEU A 98 11.47 -9.47 4.53
N VAL A 99 10.23 -9.26 4.98
CA VAL A 99 9.24 -10.34 5.04
C VAL A 99 8.80 -10.74 3.64
N VAL A 100 8.63 -9.79 2.70
CA VAL A 100 8.36 -10.10 1.28
C VAL A 100 9.48 -10.96 0.71
N THR A 101 10.74 -10.63 1.00
CA THR A 101 11.89 -11.40 0.51
C THR A 101 11.86 -12.84 1.01
N LEU A 102 11.60 -13.03 2.31
CA LEU A 102 11.49 -14.37 2.90
C LEU A 102 10.32 -15.15 2.30
N LEU A 103 9.14 -14.53 2.19
CA LEU A 103 7.95 -15.16 1.65
C LEU A 103 8.10 -15.46 0.15
N ALA A 104 8.72 -14.57 -0.63
CA ALA A 104 8.98 -14.80 -2.04
C ALA A 104 9.98 -15.95 -2.26
N ALA A 105 11.02 -16.07 -1.42
CA ALA A 105 11.94 -17.20 -1.47
C ALA A 105 11.24 -18.54 -1.17
N VAL A 106 10.28 -18.56 -0.24
CA VAL A 106 9.56 -19.78 0.15
C VAL A 106 8.44 -20.13 -0.84
N PHE A 107 7.59 -19.18 -1.21
CA PHE A 107 6.35 -19.43 -1.97
C PHE A 107 6.48 -19.18 -3.47
N ALA A 108 7.38 -18.29 -3.89
CA ALA A 108 7.65 -18.01 -5.30
C ALA A 108 8.97 -18.63 -5.79
N HIS A 109 9.75 -19.24 -4.89
CA HIS A 109 11.11 -19.74 -5.16
C HIS A 109 12.04 -18.67 -5.77
N GLU A 110 11.78 -17.39 -5.47
CA GLU A 110 12.56 -16.24 -5.93
C GLU A 110 13.58 -15.86 -4.86
N VAL A 111 14.87 -16.16 -5.09
CA VAL A 111 15.96 -15.74 -4.21
C VAL A 111 16.66 -14.53 -4.84
N PRO A 112 16.57 -13.33 -4.23
CA PRO A 112 17.23 -12.15 -4.79
C PRO A 112 18.75 -12.33 -4.80
N ASP A 113 19.40 -11.74 -5.81
CA ASP A 113 20.86 -11.70 -5.87
C ASP A 113 21.48 -10.94 -4.68
N GLY A 114 22.79 -11.10 -4.47
CA GLY A 114 23.48 -10.50 -3.33
C GLY A 114 23.39 -8.96 -3.28
N TRP A 115 23.28 -8.29 -4.43
CA TRP A 115 23.15 -6.83 -4.50
C TRP A 115 21.74 -6.36 -4.17
N ALA A 116 20.72 -7.07 -4.65
CA ALA A 116 19.33 -6.85 -4.31
C ALA A 116 19.09 -7.07 -2.81
N ALA A 117 19.65 -8.14 -2.24
CA ALA A 117 19.61 -8.41 -0.80
C ALA A 117 20.26 -7.29 0.02
N ALA A 118 21.41 -6.77 -0.42
CA ALA A 118 22.07 -5.63 0.22
C ALA A 118 21.23 -4.35 0.15
N GLY A 119 20.60 -4.06 -0.99
CA GLY A 119 19.70 -2.92 -1.14
C GLY A 119 18.46 -3.01 -0.25
N ILE A 120 17.88 -4.20 -0.12
CA ILE A 120 16.78 -4.49 0.81
C ILE A 120 17.24 -4.24 2.25
N ALA A 121 18.37 -4.81 2.66
CA ALA A 121 18.92 -4.64 4.00
C ALA A 121 19.18 -3.16 4.33
N LEU A 122 19.78 -2.41 3.40
CA LEU A 122 20.05 -0.98 3.57
C LEU A 122 18.75 -0.17 3.71
N SER A 123 17.74 -0.45 2.90
CA SER A 123 16.44 0.24 2.97
C SER A 123 15.74 -0.02 4.30
N CYS A 124 15.76 -1.26 4.76
CA CYS A 124 15.15 -1.67 6.02
C CYS A 124 15.90 -1.09 7.23
N ALA A 125 17.23 -1.05 7.18
CA ALA A 125 18.06 -0.40 8.18
C ALA A 125 17.79 1.11 8.25
N GLY A 126 17.65 1.78 7.09
CA GLY A 126 17.29 3.20 7.02
C GLY A 126 15.94 3.51 7.66
N LEU A 127 14.90 2.76 7.29
CA LEU A 127 13.54 2.93 7.84
C LEU A 127 13.47 2.62 9.35
N THR A 128 14.19 1.58 9.79
CA THR A 128 14.31 1.25 11.22
C THR A 128 15.08 2.36 11.97
N GLY A 129 16.12 2.93 11.36
CA GLY A 129 16.87 4.05 11.91
C GLY A 129 16.00 5.29 12.11
N VAL A 130 15.14 5.63 11.14
CA VAL A 130 14.16 6.73 11.27
C VAL A 130 13.15 6.45 12.39
N ALA A 131 12.65 5.21 12.49
CA ALA A 131 11.74 4.83 13.56
C ALA A 131 12.39 4.93 14.95
N LEU A 132 13.65 4.50 15.09
CA LEU A 132 14.43 4.60 16.32
C LEU A 132 14.79 6.05 16.67
N TRP A 133 15.01 6.90 15.66
CA TRP A 133 15.20 8.33 15.86
C TRP A 133 13.93 8.99 16.39
N GLY A 134 12.75 8.66 15.84
CA GLY A 134 11.46 9.12 16.34
C GLY A 134 11.15 8.67 17.78
N LEU A 135 11.77 7.58 18.23
CA LEU A 135 11.71 7.09 19.61
C LEU A 135 12.63 7.84 20.59
N ARG A 136 13.59 8.64 20.12
CA ARG A 136 14.47 9.41 21.00
C ARG A 136 13.63 10.42 21.81
N GLY A 137 13.60 10.20 23.13
CA GLY A 137 12.90 11.06 24.09
C GLY A 137 11.53 10.57 24.56
N HIS A 138 11.00 9.46 24.02
CA HIS A 138 9.69 8.91 24.42
C HIS A 138 9.79 7.43 24.80
N ARG A 139 8.95 6.98 25.74
CA ARG A 139 8.88 5.55 26.10
C ARG A 139 8.30 4.75 24.93
N PRO A 140 8.90 3.62 24.54
CA PRO A 140 8.41 2.81 23.43
C PRO A 140 7.03 2.24 23.78
N ASN A 141 6.03 2.60 22.98
CA ASN A 141 4.71 1.97 23.05
C ASN A 141 4.75 0.62 22.34
N TRP A 142 5.00 -0.45 23.10
CA TRP A 142 5.08 -1.82 22.57
C TRP A 142 3.82 -2.27 21.83
N ALA A 143 2.64 -1.78 22.23
CA ALA A 143 1.39 -2.07 21.53
C ALA A 143 1.35 -1.40 20.15
N ALA A 144 1.85 -0.18 20.03
CA ALA A 144 1.98 0.51 18.74
C ALA A 144 3.00 -0.16 17.82
N ILE A 145 4.16 -0.57 18.37
CA ILE A 145 5.20 -1.30 17.63
C ILE A 145 4.64 -2.65 17.14
N GLY A 146 3.98 -3.43 18.01
CA GLY A 146 3.35 -4.69 17.62
C GLY A 146 2.28 -4.52 16.53
N ALA A 147 1.47 -3.46 16.62
CA ALA A 147 0.50 -3.12 15.57
C ALA A 147 1.17 -2.73 14.24
N ALA A 148 2.29 -2.01 14.28
CA ALA A 148 3.06 -1.65 13.09
C ALA A 148 3.73 -2.87 12.45
N LEU A 149 4.32 -3.77 13.25
CA LEU A 149 4.93 -5.02 12.77
C LEU A 149 3.91 -5.95 12.11
N THR A 150 2.74 -6.13 12.76
CA THR A 150 1.65 -6.93 12.18
C THR A 150 1.08 -6.30 10.91
N THR A 151 1.08 -4.97 10.81
CA THR A 151 0.75 -4.27 9.57
C THR A 151 1.80 -4.55 8.47
N GLY A 152 3.09 -4.52 8.80
CA GLY A 152 4.18 -4.88 7.87
C GLY A 152 4.08 -6.33 7.38
N LEU A 153 3.72 -7.26 8.26
CA LEU A 153 3.46 -8.65 7.91
C LEU A 153 2.26 -8.79 6.96
N ALA A 154 1.16 -8.08 7.23
CA ALA A 154 0.01 -8.06 6.34
C ALA A 154 0.36 -7.47 4.97
N ILE A 155 1.20 -6.42 4.94
CA ILE A 155 1.74 -5.84 3.70
C ILE A 155 2.51 -6.88 2.90
N ALA A 156 3.39 -7.63 3.55
CA ALA A 156 4.18 -8.64 2.89
C ALA A 156 3.32 -9.81 2.37
N ALA A 157 2.35 -10.25 3.18
CA ALA A 157 1.44 -11.33 2.84
C ALA A 157 0.62 -10.99 1.59
N TYR A 158 -0.07 -9.83 1.54
CA TYR A 158 -0.82 -9.47 0.34
C TYR A 158 0.12 -9.28 -0.85
N THR A 159 1.31 -8.69 -0.66
CA THR A 159 2.24 -8.41 -1.77
C THR A 159 2.67 -9.68 -2.50
N VAL A 160 2.92 -10.77 -1.76
CA VAL A 160 3.30 -12.07 -2.33
C VAL A 160 2.10 -12.76 -2.96
N VAL A 161 0.95 -12.78 -2.27
CA VAL A 161 -0.30 -13.36 -2.80
C VAL A 161 -0.72 -12.68 -4.10
N ASP A 162 -0.62 -11.35 -4.15
CA ASP A 162 -0.90 -10.57 -5.35
C ASP A 162 0.11 -10.81 -6.47
N GLY A 163 1.39 -10.90 -6.12
CA GLY A 163 2.44 -11.24 -7.06
C GLY A 163 2.18 -12.57 -7.76
N LEU A 164 1.77 -13.58 -7.00
CA LEU A 164 1.41 -14.90 -7.53
C LEU A 164 0.08 -14.85 -8.30
N GLY A 165 -0.93 -14.17 -7.74
CA GLY A 165 -2.27 -14.04 -8.33
C GLY A 165 -2.27 -13.29 -9.66
N VAL A 166 -1.54 -12.17 -9.76
CA VAL A 166 -1.45 -11.39 -11.00
C VAL A 166 -0.75 -12.17 -12.10
N ARG A 167 0.28 -12.95 -11.77
CA ARG A 167 0.97 -13.85 -12.71
C ARG A 167 0.05 -14.98 -13.18
N ALA A 168 -0.77 -15.53 -12.28
CA ALA A 168 -1.76 -16.56 -12.60
C ALA A 168 -2.98 -16.01 -13.38
N SER A 169 -3.25 -14.71 -13.30
CA SER A 169 -4.46 -14.10 -13.88
C SER A 169 -4.44 -13.96 -15.40
N GLY A 170 -3.25 -13.93 -16.01
CA GLY A 170 -3.05 -13.61 -17.43
C GLY A 170 -3.30 -12.14 -17.81
N SER A 171 -3.82 -11.31 -16.91
CA SER A 171 -4.10 -9.88 -17.14
C SER A 171 -3.95 -9.07 -15.86
N SER A 172 -2.92 -8.23 -15.80
CA SER A 172 -2.68 -7.36 -14.63
C SER A 172 -3.82 -6.36 -14.40
N LEU A 173 -4.40 -5.84 -15.48
CA LEU A 173 -5.55 -4.92 -15.43
C LEU A 173 -6.83 -5.64 -14.99
N GLY A 174 -7.02 -6.90 -15.39
CA GLY A 174 -8.13 -7.72 -14.92
C GLY A 174 -8.02 -8.00 -13.43
N TYR A 175 -6.84 -8.42 -12.98
CA TYR A 175 -6.60 -8.72 -11.55
C TYR A 175 -6.84 -7.50 -10.65
N ILE A 176 -6.29 -6.33 -11.00
CA ILE A 176 -6.51 -5.11 -10.20
C ILE A 176 -7.97 -4.68 -10.19
N ALA A 177 -8.67 -4.72 -11.32
CA ALA A 177 -10.07 -4.29 -11.38
C ALA A 177 -10.95 -5.11 -10.44
N TRP A 178 -10.80 -6.44 -10.48
CA TRP A 178 -11.53 -7.35 -9.61
C TRP A 178 -11.09 -7.26 -8.15
N LEU A 179 -9.80 -7.14 -7.88
CA LEU A 179 -9.30 -6.98 -6.51
C LEU A 179 -9.85 -5.71 -5.86
N MET A 180 -9.83 -4.58 -6.57
CA MET A 180 -10.37 -3.31 -6.09
C MET A 180 -11.89 -3.37 -5.89
N ALA A 181 -12.62 -4.02 -6.81
CA ALA A 181 -14.05 -4.23 -6.68
C ALA A 181 -14.42 -5.07 -5.45
N VAL A 182 -13.69 -6.15 -5.18
CA VAL A 182 -13.97 -7.07 -4.07
C VAL A 182 -13.57 -6.48 -2.72
N GLN A 183 -12.35 -5.94 -2.59
CA GLN A 183 -11.87 -5.44 -1.30
C GLN A 183 -12.41 -4.06 -0.93
N GLY A 184 -12.70 -3.23 -1.95
CA GLY A 184 -12.97 -1.81 -1.77
C GLY A 184 -14.29 -1.50 -1.06
N GLY A 185 -15.20 -2.48 -0.97
CA GLY A 185 -16.48 -2.35 -0.26
C GLY A 185 -16.39 -2.47 1.27
N ALA A 186 -15.35 -3.12 1.79
CA ALA A 186 -15.27 -3.44 3.22
C ALA A 186 -15.16 -2.20 4.12
N VAL A 187 -14.28 -1.25 3.75
CA VAL A 187 -14.07 -0.03 4.54
C VAL A 187 -15.29 0.91 4.46
N PRO A 188 -15.86 1.21 3.28
CA PRO A 188 -17.12 1.95 3.18
C PRO A 188 -18.29 1.31 3.95
N ALA A 189 -18.43 -0.01 3.90
CA ALA A 189 -19.46 -0.72 4.67
C ALA A 189 -19.28 -0.50 6.18
N TYR A 190 -18.05 -0.63 6.69
CA TYR A 190 -17.76 -0.34 8.09
C TYR A 190 -18.01 1.13 8.45
N ALA A 191 -17.61 2.07 7.59
CA ALA A 191 -17.87 3.49 7.80
C ALA A 191 -19.38 3.80 7.85
N LEU A 192 -20.17 3.14 7.00
CA LEU A 192 -21.63 3.25 6.99
C LEU A 192 -22.23 2.73 8.30
N THR A 193 -21.75 1.60 8.84
CA THR A 193 -22.24 1.10 10.14
C THR A 193 -21.92 2.05 11.29
N ARG A 194 -20.80 2.77 11.22
CA ARG A 194 -20.32 3.64 12.32
C ARG A 194 -20.86 5.05 12.27
N ARG A 195 -21.06 5.63 11.08
CA ARG A 195 -21.52 7.01 10.88
C ARG A 195 -22.94 7.13 10.32
N ARG A 196 -23.54 6.02 9.89
CA ARG A 196 -24.94 5.93 9.41
C ARG A 196 -25.27 7.07 8.45
N GLY A 197 -26.29 7.89 8.77
CA GLY A 197 -26.77 8.98 7.93
C GLY A 197 -25.80 10.16 7.77
N GLU A 198 -24.79 10.29 8.63
CA GLU A 198 -23.82 11.40 8.56
C GLU A 198 -22.67 11.13 7.59
N LEU A 199 -22.52 9.90 7.10
CA LEU A 199 -21.38 9.51 6.27
C LEU A 199 -21.24 10.43 5.05
N LEU A 200 -22.31 10.63 4.29
CA LEU A 200 -22.27 11.48 3.09
C LEU A 200 -21.91 12.93 3.41
N THR A 201 -22.38 13.45 4.54
CA THR A 201 -22.08 14.82 4.98
C THR A 201 -20.60 14.99 5.28
N VAL A 202 -19.97 13.98 5.90
CA VAL A 202 -18.54 14.02 6.24
C VAL A 202 -17.65 13.73 5.02
N LEU A 203 -18.12 12.92 4.06
CA LEU A 203 -17.36 12.61 2.84
C LEU A 203 -17.37 13.76 1.81
N ARG A 204 -18.50 14.48 1.69
CA ARG A 204 -18.72 15.51 0.66
C ARG A 204 -17.60 16.55 0.53
N PRO A 205 -17.08 17.16 1.61
CA PRO A 205 -16.01 18.15 1.52
C PRO A 205 -14.72 17.60 0.90
N PHE A 206 -14.46 16.30 1.07
CA PHE A 206 -13.25 15.64 0.62
C PHE A 206 -13.47 14.76 -0.60
N ALA A 207 -14.67 14.72 -1.19
CA ALA A 207 -15.01 13.75 -2.23
C ALA A 207 -14.11 13.88 -3.48
N ALA A 208 -13.92 15.10 -4.00
CA ALA A 208 -13.06 15.32 -5.17
C ALA A 208 -11.59 14.95 -4.89
N VAL A 209 -11.07 15.40 -3.74
CA VAL A 209 -9.70 15.14 -3.29
C VAL A 209 -9.48 13.64 -3.05
N GLY A 210 -10.45 12.97 -2.44
CA GLY A 210 -10.45 11.54 -2.18
C GLY A 210 -10.54 10.69 -3.44
N LEU A 211 -11.35 11.08 -4.42
CA LEU A 211 -11.45 10.41 -5.72
C LEU A 211 -10.16 10.56 -6.54
N LEU A 212 -9.55 11.75 -6.53
CA LEU A 212 -8.24 11.97 -7.13
C LEU A 212 -7.17 11.10 -6.45
N GLY A 213 -7.16 11.06 -5.12
CA GLY A 213 -6.29 10.18 -4.34
C GLY A 213 -6.51 8.71 -4.67
N ALA A 214 -7.76 8.27 -4.83
CA ALA A 214 -8.10 6.91 -5.24
C ALA A 214 -7.58 6.58 -6.64
N ALA A 215 -7.78 7.47 -7.62
CA ALA A 215 -7.28 7.29 -8.99
C ALA A 215 -5.76 7.16 -9.05
N LEU A 216 -5.04 8.02 -8.33
CA LEU A 216 -3.58 7.95 -8.21
C LEU A 216 -3.14 6.67 -7.48
N SER A 217 -3.85 6.27 -6.42
CA SER A 217 -3.55 5.04 -5.67
C SER A 217 -3.73 3.78 -6.53
N VAL A 218 -4.86 3.66 -7.24
CA VAL A 218 -5.12 2.55 -8.17
C VAL A 218 -4.09 2.52 -9.29
N SER A 219 -3.73 3.68 -9.85
CA SER A 219 -2.72 3.77 -10.92
C SER A 219 -1.34 3.33 -10.44
N ALA A 220 -0.90 3.82 -9.27
CA ALA A 220 0.38 3.42 -8.67
C ALA A 220 0.42 1.91 -8.39
N TYR A 221 -0.66 1.36 -7.83
CA TYR A 221 -0.74 -0.05 -7.51
C TYR A 221 -0.84 -0.94 -8.76
N GLY A 222 -1.54 -0.47 -9.81
CA GLY A 222 -1.60 -1.15 -11.11
C GLY A 222 -0.23 -1.25 -11.79
N LEU A 223 0.57 -0.19 -11.72
CA LEU A 223 1.95 -0.20 -12.20
C LEU A 223 2.83 -1.19 -11.41
N VAL A 224 2.65 -1.27 -10.09
CA VAL A 224 3.38 -2.24 -9.25
C VAL A 224 2.98 -3.66 -9.60
N LEU A 225 1.68 -3.97 -9.72
CA LEU A 225 1.21 -5.30 -10.13
C LEU A 225 1.71 -5.67 -11.51
N TRP A 226 1.69 -4.73 -12.46
CA TRP A 226 2.28 -4.96 -13.78
C TRP A 226 3.78 -5.25 -13.70
N ALA A 227 4.54 -4.48 -12.90
CA ALA A 227 5.96 -4.73 -12.68
C ALA A 227 6.21 -6.11 -12.09
N GLN A 228 5.35 -6.57 -11.16
CA GLN A 228 5.43 -7.90 -10.55
C GLN A 228 5.18 -9.02 -11.55
N THR A 229 4.54 -8.78 -12.71
CA THR A 229 4.46 -9.76 -13.79
C THR A 229 5.78 -9.89 -14.58
N LYS A 230 6.69 -8.92 -14.46
CA LYS A 230 7.90 -8.80 -15.28
C LYS A 230 9.21 -8.95 -14.50
N ALA A 231 9.16 -8.85 -13.18
CA ALA A 231 10.33 -8.95 -12.31
C ALA A 231 9.97 -9.53 -10.94
N GLU A 232 11.01 -9.97 -10.23
CA GLU A 232 10.92 -10.56 -8.89
C GLU A 232 10.28 -9.61 -7.87
N LEU A 233 9.61 -10.21 -6.88
CA LEU A 233 8.81 -9.50 -5.88
C LEU A 233 9.67 -8.63 -4.95
N ALA A 234 10.82 -9.16 -4.52
CA ALA A 234 11.67 -8.53 -3.51
C ALA A 234 12.30 -7.20 -4.00
N PRO A 235 12.93 -7.13 -5.19
CA PRO A 235 13.43 -5.86 -5.73
C PRO A 235 12.35 -4.80 -5.94
N ILE A 236 11.15 -5.20 -6.39
CA ILE A 236 10.01 -4.28 -6.57
C ILE A 236 9.55 -3.71 -5.23
N ALA A 237 9.45 -4.56 -4.20
CA ALA A 237 9.07 -4.13 -2.85
C ALA A 237 10.09 -3.13 -2.29
N ALA A 238 11.39 -3.36 -2.48
CA ALA A 238 12.43 -2.43 -2.07
C ALA A 238 12.35 -1.07 -2.78
N LEU A 239 12.17 -1.07 -4.10
CA LEU A 239 12.01 0.17 -4.88
C LEU A 239 10.76 0.96 -4.48
N ARG A 240 9.68 0.26 -4.11
CA ARG A 240 8.46 0.89 -3.58
C ARG A 240 8.73 1.66 -2.28
N GLU A 241 9.70 1.24 -1.47
CA GLU A 241 10.05 1.96 -0.25
C GLU A 241 10.75 3.30 -0.49
N SER A 242 11.36 3.51 -1.66
CA SER A 242 11.90 4.82 -2.03
C SER A 242 10.84 5.92 -2.08
N SER A 243 9.56 5.58 -2.22
CA SER A 243 8.44 6.53 -2.12
C SER A 243 8.38 7.25 -0.77
N VAL A 244 8.86 6.63 0.31
CA VAL A 244 8.87 7.23 1.65
C VAL A 244 9.88 8.37 1.72
N ASN A 245 11.08 8.17 1.17
CA ASN A 245 12.13 9.20 1.11
C ASN A 245 11.72 10.37 0.21
N LEU A 246 11.07 10.08 -0.92
CA LEU A 246 10.55 11.12 -1.82
C LEU A 246 9.43 11.94 -1.14
N GLY A 247 8.54 11.27 -0.40
CA GLY A 247 7.50 11.92 0.38
C GLY A 247 8.05 12.85 1.47
N SER A 248 9.13 12.46 2.16
CA SER A 248 9.76 13.32 3.17
C SER A 248 10.45 14.55 2.56
N CYS A 249 11.10 14.40 1.39
CA CYS A 249 11.68 15.54 0.67
C CYS A 249 10.61 16.51 0.16
N GLY A 250 9.50 16.00 -0.38
CA GLY A 250 8.40 16.84 -0.85
C GLY A 250 7.75 17.67 0.26
N ASN A 251 7.60 17.10 1.46
CA ASN A 251 7.05 17.81 2.62
C ASN A 251 7.99 18.91 3.14
N ASN A 252 9.31 18.69 3.10
CA ASN A 252 10.30 19.71 3.46
C ASN A 252 10.34 20.88 2.48
N LEU A 253 10.05 20.66 1.19
CA LEU A 253 9.95 21.74 0.20
C LEU A 253 8.65 22.53 0.35
N ALA A 254 7.53 21.87 0.66
CA ALA A 254 6.26 22.53 0.95
C ALA A 254 6.30 23.35 2.27
N GLY A 255 7.03 22.86 3.28
CA GLY A 255 7.23 23.58 4.54
C GLY A 255 8.20 24.76 4.46
N GLN A 256 9.09 24.80 3.48
CA GLN A 256 10.02 25.92 3.25
C GLN A 256 9.42 27.04 2.36
N GLY A 257 8.23 26.83 1.79
CA GLY A 257 7.49 27.86 1.03
C GLY A 257 6.45 28.65 1.83
N ALA A 258 6.36 28.42 3.15
CA ALA A 258 5.41 29.07 4.05
C ALA A 258 6.11 29.79 5.23
N GLY A 259 7.39 30.15 5.05
CA GLY A 259 8.17 30.98 5.98
C GLY A 259 8.34 32.38 5.46
#